data_AF-A0A916MDT3-F1
#
_entry.id   AF-A0A916MDT3-F1
#
_cell.length_a   1.000
_cell.length_b   1.000
_cell.length_c   1.000
_cell.angle_alpha   90.00
_cell.angle_beta   90.00
_cell.angle_gamma   90.00
#
_symmetry.space_group_name_H-M   'P 1'
#
loop_
_entity.id
_entity.type
_entity.pdbx_description
1 polymer ?
#
loop_
_entity_poly.entity_id
_entity_poly.type
_entity_poly.pdbx_seq_one_letter_code
_entity_poly.pdbx_strand_id
1 'polypeptide(L)'
;MARFVDELKRTHSCGELRLDHAGTEVVLMGWVQRQHEKGGVIFVDLRDRDGVTQLTFDKASCEPAFDVAAKCRSEYVLAVRGRVRDRGAQRNDRIATGAVEVLVDEAAILNKAETPVFPIAEETTALEETRLTHRYLDLRRPHLQRNLRRRAQIYYHARNHYAENGFVEVETPFMV
;
A
#
# COMPACT_ATOMS: atom_id res chain seq x y z
N MET A 1 -15.44 -7.61 -8.81
CA MET A 1 -14.65 -6.42 -9.19
C MET A 1 -15.48 -5.16 -9.03
N ALA A 2 -16.61 -5.03 -9.75
CA ALA A 2 -17.57 -3.93 -9.63
C ALA A 2 -17.88 -3.56 -8.17
N ARG A 3 -18.22 -4.55 -7.33
CA ARG A 3 -18.51 -4.33 -5.91
C ARG A 3 -17.46 -3.55 -5.11
N PHE A 4 -16.16 -3.79 -5.33
CA PHE A 4 -15.08 -3.07 -4.63
C PHE A 4 -14.80 -1.67 -5.18
N VAL A 5 -15.36 -1.33 -6.34
CA VAL A 5 -15.17 -0.03 -6.98
C VAL A 5 -16.43 0.82 -6.83
N ASP A 6 -17.60 0.19 -6.90
CA ASP A 6 -18.90 0.83 -6.97
C ASP A 6 -19.60 0.88 -5.60
N GLU A 7 -19.46 -0.16 -4.78
CA GLU A 7 -20.20 -0.29 -3.50
C GLU A 7 -19.29 -0.15 -2.27
N LEU A 8 -18.19 -0.90 -2.23
CA LEU A 8 -17.26 -0.97 -1.10
C LEU A 8 -16.12 0.02 -1.31
N LYS A 9 -16.08 1.08 -0.49
CA LYS A 9 -15.01 2.09 -0.53
C LYS A 9 -13.88 1.72 0.42
N ARG A 10 -12.65 2.14 0.08
CA ARG A 10 -11.50 2.03 0.98
C ARG A 10 -11.81 2.75 2.30
N THR A 11 -11.67 2.02 3.40
CA THR A 11 -11.98 2.53 4.76
C THR A 11 -10.75 3.12 5.45
N HIS A 12 -9.59 2.48 5.29
CA HIS A 12 -8.34 2.86 5.93
C HIS A 12 -7.20 2.75 4.90
N SER A 13 -6.08 3.43 5.17
CA SER A 13 -4.84 3.13 4.45
C SER A 13 -4.18 1.84 4.95
N CYS A 14 -3.32 1.23 4.14
CA CYS A 14 -2.57 0.04 4.53
C CYS A 14 -1.51 0.33 5.61
N GLY A 15 -1.22 1.60 5.93
CA GLY A 15 -0.29 1.99 7.00
C GLY A 15 -0.96 2.38 8.32
N GLU A 16 -2.29 2.42 8.38
CA GLU A 16 -3.05 3.09 9.44
C GLU A 16 -3.49 2.17 10.57
N LEU A 17 -3.69 0.87 10.29
CA LEU A 17 -4.24 -0.05 11.29
C LEU A 17 -3.35 -0.20 12.52
N ARG A 18 -3.99 -0.25 13.69
CA ARG A 18 -3.40 -0.40 15.03
C ARG A 18 -4.22 -1.37 15.86
N LEU A 19 -3.73 -1.76 17.04
CA LEU A 19 -4.45 -2.65 17.96
C LEU A 19 -5.86 -2.15 18.31
N ASP A 20 -6.05 -0.83 18.40
CA ASP A 20 -7.35 -0.23 18.69
C ASP A 20 -8.41 -0.50 17.60
N HIS A 21 -7.98 -0.95 16.41
CA HIS A 21 -8.87 -1.35 15.32
C HIS A 21 -9.22 -2.84 15.37
N ALA A 22 -8.67 -3.63 16.32
CA ALA A 22 -8.93 -5.06 16.40
C ALA A 22 -10.44 -5.37 16.52
N GLY A 23 -10.88 -6.37 15.77
CA GLY A 23 -12.29 -6.75 15.67
C GLY A 23 -13.12 -5.93 14.69
N THR A 24 -12.61 -4.81 14.15
CA THR A 24 -13.34 -4.02 13.14
C THR A 24 -13.27 -4.65 11.75
N GLU A 25 -14.33 -4.48 10.96
CA GLU A 25 -14.31 -4.80 9.53
C GLU A 25 -13.69 -3.63 8.76
N VAL A 26 -12.78 -3.94 7.84
CA VAL A 26 -12.05 -2.95 7.05
C VAL A 26 -12.01 -3.36 5.58
N VAL A 27 -12.02 -2.35 4.73
CA VAL A 27 -11.75 -2.46 3.29
C VAL A 27 -10.42 -1.78 2.99
N LEU A 28 -9.47 -2.55 2.46
CA LEU A 28 -8.14 -2.08 2.06
C LEU A 28 -7.92 -2.30 0.56
N MET A 29 -7.17 -1.39 -0.05
CA MET A 29 -6.81 -1.46 -1.47
C MET A 29 -5.35 -1.05 -1.62
N GLY A 30 -4.58 -1.83 -2.37
CA GLY A 30 -3.14 -1.59 -2.52
C GLY A 30 -2.47 -2.55 -3.49
N TRP A 31 -1.13 -2.53 -3.46
CA TRP A 31 -0.26 -3.40 -4.24
C TRP A 31 0.22 -4.57 -3.38
N VAL A 32 0.21 -5.76 -3.96
CA VAL A 32 0.84 -6.94 -3.34
C VAL A 32 2.35 -6.73 -3.33
N GLN A 33 2.94 -6.49 -2.16
CA GLN A 33 4.39 -6.33 -2.06
C GLN A 33 5.11 -7.69 -2.10
N ARG A 34 4.55 -8.68 -1.41
CA ARG A 34 4.97 -10.08 -1.47
C ARG A 34 3.85 -10.97 -0.96
N GLN A 35 3.91 -12.23 -1.35
CA GLN A 35 3.07 -13.28 -0.80
C GLN A 35 3.91 -14.48 -0.40
N HIS A 36 3.43 -15.24 0.58
CA HIS A 36 3.99 -16.55 0.91
C HIS A 36 2.89 -17.46 1.46
N GLU A 37 3.02 -18.76 1.19
CA GLU A 37 2.08 -19.78 1.64
C GLU A 37 2.72 -20.64 2.73
N LYS A 38 1.95 -20.99 3.75
CA LYS A 38 2.35 -21.94 4.78
C LYS A 38 1.15 -22.79 5.20
N GLY A 39 1.13 -24.05 4.76
CA GLY A 39 0.20 -25.07 5.26
C GLY A 39 -1.29 -24.71 5.09
N GLY A 40 -1.70 -24.25 3.91
CA GLY A 40 -3.10 -23.87 3.63
C GLY A 40 -3.49 -22.47 4.08
N VAL A 41 -2.53 -21.66 4.52
CA VAL A 41 -2.70 -20.23 4.79
C VAL A 41 -1.78 -19.43 3.87
N ILE A 42 -2.33 -18.42 3.19
CA ILE A 42 -1.55 -17.47 2.39
C ILE A 42 -1.48 -16.14 3.12
N PHE A 43 -0.26 -15.61 3.23
CA PHE A 43 0.00 -14.29 3.76
C PHE A 43 0.40 -13.35 2.64
N VAL A 44 -0.24 -12.19 2.58
CA VAL A 44 0.04 -11.15 1.60
C VAL A 44 0.38 -9.86 2.33
N ASP A 45 1.54 -9.28 2.04
CA ASP A 45 1.85 -7.93 2.49
C ASP A 45 1.24 -6.95 1.48
N LEU A 46 0.14 -6.30 1.87
CA LEU A 46 -0.54 -5.29 1.06
C LEU A 46 0.06 -3.92 1.36
N ARG A 47 0.60 -3.27 0.33
CA ARG A 47 1.25 -1.97 0.42
C ARG A 47 0.40 -0.90 -0.25
N ASP A 48 0.29 0.25 0.39
CA ASP A 48 -0.12 1.47 -0.29
C ASP A 48 0.90 2.59 -0.05
N ARG A 49 0.49 3.83 -0.29
CA ARG A 49 1.36 4.97 -0.12
C ARG A 49 1.74 5.18 1.37
N ASP A 50 0.89 4.80 2.31
CA ASP A 50 1.00 5.15 3.72
C ASP A 50 1.68 4.03 4.54
N GLY A 51 1.67 2.79 4.04
CA GLY A 51 2.45 1.72 4.64
C GLY A 51 2.09 0.33 4.11
N VAL A 52 2.33 -0.67 4.95
CA VAL A 52 2.10 -2.09 4.65
C VAL A 52 1.22 -2.68 5.75
N THR A 53 0.26 -3.53 5.39
CA THR A 53 -0.52 -4.37 6.31
C THR A 53 -0.44 -5.82 5.85
N GLN A 54 -0.28 -6.74 6.80
CA GLN A 54 -0.36 -8.17 6.52
C GLN A 54 -1.82 -8.59 6.38
N LEU A 55 -2.12 -9.27 5.29
CA LEU A 55 -3.38 -9.95 5.04
C LEU A 55 -3.17 -11.45 5.23
N THR A 56 -4.15 -12.11 5.85
CA THR A 56 -4.15 -13.55 6.09
C THR A 56 -5.36 -14.16 5.40
N PHE A 57 -5.10 -15.10 4.50
CA PHE A 57 -6.09 -15.86 3.77
C PHE A 57 -6.03 -17.31 4.25
N ASP A 58 -7.05 -17.72 4.98
CA ASP A 58 -7.16 -19.10 5.47
C ASP A 58 -8.17 -19.85 4.62
N LYS A 59 -7.73 -20.95 4.00
CA LYS A 59 -8.58 -21.78 3.15
C LYS A 59 -9.80 -22.33 3.91
N ALA A 60 -9.64 -22.64 5.20
CA ALA A 60 -10.74 -23.14 6.03
C ALA A 60 -11.80 -22.07 6.33
N SER A 61 -11.39 -20.80 6.33
CA SER A 61 -12.26 -19.67 6.64
C SER A 61 -13.00 -19.15 5.39
N CYS A 62 -12.29 -18.98 4.26
CA CYS A 62 -12.89 -18.52 3.01
C CYS A 62 -12.11 -19.00 1.78
N GLU A 63 -12.55 -20.10 1.18
CA GLU A 63 -11.92 -20.68 -0.01
C GLU A 63 -11.90 -19.74 -1.23
N PRO A 64 -12.98 -18.98 -1.56
CA PRO A 64 -12.94 -18.04 -2.69
C PRO A 64 -11.88 -16.94 -2.53
N ALA A 65 -11.70 -16.40 -1.32
CA ALA A 65 -10.67 -15.39 -1.06
C ALA A 65 -9.27 -16.00 -1.12
N PHE A 66 -9.10 -17.23 -0.62
CA PHE A 66 -7.86 -17.98 -0.71
C PHE A 66 -7.41 -18.19 -2.17
N ASP A 67 -8.34 -18.59 -3.05
CA ASP A 67 -8.05 -18.81 -4.48
C ASP A 67 -7.63 -17.52 -5.20
N VAL A 68 -8.14 -16.36 -4.78
CA VAL A 68 -7.70 -15.06 -5.29
C VAL A 68 -6.26 -14.80 -4.86
N ALA A 69 -5.94 -14.99 -3.57
CA ALA A 69 -4.60 -14.80 -3.04
C ALA A 69 -3.59 -15.76 -3.69
N ALA A 70 -3.94 -17.03 -3.92
CA ALA A 70 -3.06 -18.01 -4.59
C ALA A 70 -2.63 -17.57 -6.00
N LYS A 71 -3.48 -16.81 -6.69
CA LYS A 71 -3.20 -16.27 -8.04
C LYS A 71 -2.40 -14.97 -8.02
N CYS A 72 -2.30 -14.30 -6.88
CA CYS A 72 -1.59 -13.02 -6.79
C CYS A 72 -0.09 -13.18 -7.09
N ARG A 73 0.49 -12.13 -7.66
CA ARG A 73 1.94 -11.98 -7.83
C ARG A 73 2.35 -10.60 -7.32
N SER A 74 3.66 -10.38 -7.23
CA SER A 74 4.20 -9.07 -6.87
C SER A 74 3.60 -7.97 -7.74
N GLU A 75 3.30 -6.83 -7.12
CA GLU A 75 2.70 -5.62 -7.70
C GLU A 75 1.29 -5.77 -8.29
N TYR A 76 0.60 -6.90 -8.09
CA TYR A 76 -0.84 -6.98 -8.39
C TYR A 76 -1.60 -5.95 -7.55
N VAL A 77 -2.65 -5.35 -8.14
CA VAL A 77 -3.53 -4.41 -7.43
C VAL A 77 -4.69 -5.22 -6.85
N LEU A 78 -4.81 -5.21 -5.54
CA LEU A 78 -5.78 -6.01 -4.79
C LEU A 78 -6.71 -5.10 -3.98
N ALA A 79 -7.99 -5.46 -3.93
CA ALA A 79 -8.94 -4.96 -2.96
C ALA A 79 -9.40 -6.11 -2.07
N VAL A 80 -9.47 -5.85 -0.76
CA VAL A 80 -9.89 -6.84 0.23
C VAL A 80 -10.86 -6.23 1.23
N ARG A 81 -11.78 -7.06 1.71
CA ARG A 81 -12.62 -6.81 2.87
C ARG A 81 -12.37 -7.92 3.88
N GLY A 82 -12.19 -7.54 5.13
CA GLY A 82 -11.89 -8.50 6.18
C GLY A 82 -11.92 -7.89 7.56
N ARG A 83 -11.58 -8.69 8.57
CA ARG A 83 -11.58 -8.28 9.97
C ARG A 83 -10.17 -8.12 10.50
N VAL A 84 -9.92 -7.03 11.21
CA VAL A 84 -8.64 -6.78 11.89
C VAL A 84 -8.49 -7.74 13.07
N ARG A 85 -7.34 -8.40 13.16
CA ARG A 85 -6.99 -9.37 14.21
C ARG A 85 -5.66 -8.99 14.86
N ASP A 86 -5.58 -9.14 16.17
CA ASP A 86 -4.33 -9.04 16.92
C ASP A 86 -3.41 -10.22 16.60
N ARG A 87 -2.13 -9.93 16.31
CA ARG A 87 -1.09 -10.95 16.06
C ARG A 87 -0.53 -11.56 17.35
N GLY A 88 -0.79 -10.96 18.51
CA GLY A 88 -0.29 -11.40 19.81
C GLY A 88 1.23 -11.60 19.79
N ALA A 89 1.68 -12.81 20.09
CA ALA A 89 3.10 -13.16 20.11
C ALA A 89 3.81 -13.09 18.73
N GLN A 90 3.07 -13.04 17.62
CA GLN A 90 3.61 -12.97 16.25
C GLN A 90 3.76 -11.54 15.74
N ARG A 91 3.79 -10.55 16.64
CA ARG A 91 3.95 -9.14 16.32
C ARG A 91 5.26 -8.86 15.57
N ASN A 92 5.21 -7.93 14.61
CA ASN A 92 6.36 -7.48 13.82
C ASN A 92 6.65 -6.00 14.05
N ASP A 93 7.62 -5.68 14.91
CA ASP A 93 7.94 -4.29 15.27
C ASP A 93 8.67 -3.50 14.15
N ARG A 94 8.94 -4.13 12.99
CA ARG A 94 9.55 -3.45 11.85
C ARG A 94 8.57 -2.62 11.02
N ILE A 95 7.26 -2.84 11.19
CA ILE A 95 6.20 -2.09 10.47
C ILE A 95 5.18 -1.54 11.46
N ALA A 96 4.61 -0.37 11.14
CA ALA A 96 3.70 0.33 12.05
C ALA A 96 2.41 -0.44 12.38
N THR A 97 1.96 -1.29 11.46
CA THR A 97 0.77 -2.14 11.58
C THR A 97 1.08 -3.53 12.15
N GLY A 98 2.33 -3.81 12.52
CA GLY A 98 2.80 -5.19 12.75
C GLY A 98 2.26 -5.83 14.02
N ALA A 99 1.50 -5.09 14.84
CA ALA A 99 0.72 -5.64 15.94
C ALA A 99 -0.58 -6.32 15.46
N VAL A 100 -1.04 -6.01 14.26
CA VAL A 100 -2.30 -6.51 13.71
C VAL A 100 -2.11 -7.12 12.31
N GLU A 101 -3.11 -7.87 11.89
CA GLU A 101 -3.27 -8.36 10.53
C GLU A 101 -4.76 -8.30 10.15
N VAL A 102 -5.09 -8.51 8.88
CA VAL A 102 -6.48 -8.61 8.43
C VAL A 102 -6.77 -10.03 7.97
N LEU A 103 -7.69 -10.71 8.66
CA LEU A 103 -8.25 -11.97 8.17
C LEU A 103 -9.25 -11.64 7.06
N VAL A 104 -8.97 -12.12 5.85
CA VAL A 104 -9.70 -11.69 4.65
C VAL A 104 -10.93 -12.56 4.40
N ASP A 105 -12.09 -11.92 4.29
CA ASP A 105 -13.37 -12.56 3.99
C ASP A 105 -13.71 -12.48 2.50
N GLU A 106 -13.28 -11.41 1.82
CA GLU A 106 -13.57 -11.18 0.40
C GLU A 106 -12.38 -10.47 -0.25
N ALA A 107 -12.01 -10.90 -1.46
CA ALA A 107 -10.89 -10.31 -2.20
C ALA A 107 -11.18 -10.24 -3.70
N ALA A 108 -10.61 -9.22 -4.36
CA ALA A 108 -10.66 -9.08 -5.80
C ALA A 108 -9.36 -8.50 -6.34
N ILE A 109 -8.83 -9.10 -7.40
CA ILE A 109 -7.74 -8.51 -8.20
C ILE A 109 -8.35 -7.39 -9.04
N LEU A 110 -7.98 -6.15 -8.73
CA LEU A 110 -8.35 -4.96 -9.50
C LEU A 110 -7.50 -4.81 -10.76
N ASN A 111 -6.24 -5.22 -10.69
CA ASN A 111 -5.38 -5.25 -11.86
C ASN A 111 -4.26 -6.26 -11.69
N LYS A 112 -3.92 -6.98 -12.76
CA LYS A 112 -2.75 -7.83 -12.81
C LYS A 112 -1.53 -6.98 -13.14
N ALA A 113 -0.37 -7.36 -12.65
CA ALA A 113 0.89 -6.71 -12.98
C ALA A 113 1.85 -7.73 -13.60
N GLU A 114 2.66 -7.27 -14.55
CA GLU A 114 3.82 -8.03 -14.97
C GLU A 114 4.90 -7.99 -13.89
N THR A 115 5.82 -8.95 -13.93
CA THR A 115 6.96 -8.96 -13.00
C THR A 115 7.77 -7.67 -13.17
N PRO A 116 7.96 -6.87 -12.11
CA PRO A 116 8.72 -5.64 -12.19
C PRO A 116 10.17 -5.90 -12.64
N VAL A 117 10.70 -5.02 -13.48
CA VAL A 117 12.10 -5.05 -13.94
C VAL A 117 13.13 -4.87 -12.81
N PHE A 118 12.68 -4.36 -11.65
CA PHE A 118 13.43 -4.31 -10.40
C PHE A 118 12.46 -4.38 -9.21
N PRO A 119 12.92 -4.88 -8.04
CA PRO A 119 12.06 -4.97 -6.86
C PRO A 119 11.65 -3.58 -6.34
N ILE A 120 10.39 -3.45 -5.94
CA ILE A 120 9.89 -2.25 -5.25
C ILE A 120 10.21 -2.37 -3.76
N ALA A 121 11.44 -2.01 -3.41
CA ALA A 121 11.98 -2.08 -2.06
C ALA A 121 12.72 -0.79 -1.68
N GLU A 122 13.11 -0.69 -0.41
CA GLU A 122 13.88 0.43 0.13
C GLU A 122 15.18 0.61 -0.66
N GLU A 123 15.97 -0.47 -0.75
CA GLU A 123 17.18 -0.56 -1.56
C GLU A 123 16.92 -1.30 -2.88
N THR A 124 17.65 -0.92 -3.94
CA THR A 124 17.63 -1.63 -5.22
C THR A 124 19.02 -1.58 -5.86
N THR A 125 19.42 -2.70 -6.47
CA THR A 125 20.67 -2.79 -7.25
C THR A 125 20.49 -2.40 -8.72
N ALA A 126 19.27 -2.02 -9.11
CA ALA A 126 18.97 -1.59 -10.48
C ALA A 126 19.77 -0.35 -10.87
N LEU A 127 20.30 -0.36 -12.09
CA LEU A 127 21.01 0.78 -12.68
C LEU A 127 20.07 2.00 -12.75
N GLU A 128 20.65 3.18 -12.57
CA GLU A 128 19.90 4.43 -12.59
C GLU A 128 19.10 4.62 -13.88
N GLU A 129 19.71 4.30 -15.03
CA GLU A 129 19.06 4.36 -16.33
C GLU A 129 17.76 3.53 -16.36
N THR A 130 17.80 2.28 -15.89
CA THR A 130 16.60 1.42 -15.81
C THR A 130 15.54 2.03 -14.90
N ARG A 131 15.94 2.61 -13.76
CA ARG A 131 15.00 3.27 -12.84
C ARG A 131 14.37 4.50 -13.46
N LEU A 132 15.11 5.28 -14.25
CA LEU A 132 14.59 6.47 -14.92
C LEU A 132 13.66 6.10 -16.08
N THR A 133 13.99 5.07 -16.86
CA THR A 133 13.10 4.53 -17.90
C THR A 133 11.78 4.03 -17.31
N HIS A 134 11.84 3.34 -16.17
CA HIS A 134 10.66 2.85 -15.46
C HIS A 134 10.34 3.69 -14.21
N ARG A 135 10.46 5.03 -14.32
CA ARG A 135 10.32 5.92 -13.17
C ARG A 135 8.98 5.79 -12.47
N TYR A 136 7.91 5.45 -13.18
CA TYR A 136 6.59 5.18 -12.60
C TYR A 136 6.59 4.00 -11.60
N LEU A 137 7.47 3.00 -11.77
CA LEU A 137 7.70 1.93 -10.80
C LEU A 137 8.62 2.41 -9.68
N ASP A 138 9.72 3.07 -10.01
CA ASP A 138 10.71 3.55 -9.04
C ASP A 138 10.07 4.51 -8.02
N LEU A 139 9.16 5.37 -8.48
CA LEU A 139 8.38 6.28 -7.63
C LEU A 139 7.50 5.56 -6.60
N ARG A 140 7.22 4.26 -6.73
CA ARG A 140 6.50 3.48 -5.71
C ARG A 140 7.38 3.09 -4.52
N ARG A 141 8.71 3.21 -4.63
CA ARG A 141 9.63 2.82 -3.56
C ARG A 141 9.47 3.75 -2.35
N PRO A 142 9.53 3.22 -1.11
CA PRO A 142 9.19 4.00 0.07
C PRO A 142 10.06 5.26 0.27
N HIS A 143 11.37 5.19 0.02
CA HIS A 143 12.24 6.37 0.17
C HIS A 143 11.88 7.53 -0.78
N LEU A 144 11.54 7.25 -2.04
CA LEU A 144 11.09 8.28 -2.98
C LEU A 144 9.74 8.87 -2.59
N GLN A 145 8.81 8.03 -2.14
CA GLN A 145 7.53 8.50 -1.59
C GLN A 145 7.74 9.45 -0.40
N ARG A 146 8.64 9.12 0.54
CA ARG A 146 8.99 10.00 1.66
C ARG A 146 9.60 11.32 1.18
N ASN A 147 10.53 11.26 0.23
CA ASN A 147 11.19 12.44 -0.32
C ASN A 147 10.20 13.39 -1.00
N LEU A 148 9.30 12.86 -1.85
CA LEU A 148 8.32 13.67 -2.57
C LEU A 148 7.28 14.28 -1.63
N ARG A 149 6.82 13.55 -0.60
CA ARG A 149 5.90 14.11 0.41
C ARG A 149 6.58 15.19 1.25
N ARG A 150 7.83 14.96 1.67
CA ARG A 150 8.59 15.96 2.41
C ARG A 150 8.79 17.22 1.56
N ARG A 151 9.11 17.08 0.26
CA ARG A 151 9.19 18.22 -0.66
C ARG A 151 7.87 18.97 -0.75
N ALA A 152 6.75 18.27 -0.88
CA ALA A 152 5.42 18.88 -0.91
C ALA A 152 5.09 19.63 0.39
N GLN A 153 5.42 19.06 1.55
CA GLN A 153 5.25 19.71 2.85
C GLN A 153 6.10 20.98 2.98
N ILE A 154 7.37 20.93 2.57
CA ILE A 154 8.25 22.12 2.56
C ILE A 154 7.64 23.23 1.72
N TYR A 155 7.17 22.90 0.50
CA TYR A 155 6.53 23.88 -0.37
C TYR A 155 5.24 24.45 0.21
N TYR A 156 4.42 23.62 0.84
CA TYR A 156 3.20 24.05 1.52
C TYR A 156 3.51 25.04 2.65
N HIS A 157 4.47 24.70 3.52
CA HIS A 157 4.87 25.57 4.63
C HIS A 157 5.48 26.89 4.16
N ALA A 158 6.34 26.85 3.14
CA ALA A 158 6.93 28.06 2.57
C ALA A 158 5.86 29.00 2.00
N ARG A 159 4.91 28.45 1.21
CA ARG A 159 3.81 29.24 0.64
C ARG A 159 2.92 29.86 1.71
N ASN A 160 2.51 29.07 2.70
CA ASN A 160 1.67 29.58 3.80
C ASN A 160 2.37 30.69 4.57
N HIS A 161 3.66 30.52 4.90
CA HIS A 161 4.43 31.55 5.58
C HIS A 161 4.44 32.87 4.81
N TYR A 162 4.71 32.85 3.50
CA TYR A 162 4.71 34.06 2.69
C TYR A 162 3.30 34.68 2.56
N ALA A 163 2.27 33.85 2.34
CA ALA A 163 0.89 34.32 2.26
C ALA A 163 0.43 35.00 3.56
N GLU A 164 0.75 34.43 4.72
CA GLU A 164 0.46 35.01 6.04
C GLU A 164 1.20 36.33 6.30
N ASN A 165 2.30 36.58 5.60
CA ASN A 165 3.10 37.81 5.69
C ASN A 165 2.80 38.81 4.57
N GLY A 166 1.69 38.64 3.85
CA GLY A 166 1.21 39.61 2.84
C GLY A 166 1.89 39.52 1.48
N PHE A 167 2.68 38.47 1.21
CA PHE A 167 3.20 38.21 -0.12
C PHE A 167 2.13 37.60 -1.03
N VAL A 168 2.25 37.84 -2.34
CA VAL A 168 1.36 37.30 -3.37
C VAL A 168 2.18 36.39 -4.28
N GLU A 169 1.73 35.14 -4.47
CA GLU A 169 2.34 34.22 -5.45
C GLU A 169 1.90 34.64 -6.86
N VAL A 170 2.87 35.06 -7.70
CA VAL A 170 2.64 35.51 -9.08
C VAL A 170 3.38 34.59 -10.03
N GLU A 171 2.65 33.93 -10.92
CA GLU A 171 3.24 33.11 -11.98
C GLU A 171 3.85 34.01 -13.07
N THR A 172 5.15 33.83 -13.35
CA THR A 172 5.84 34.57 -14.40
C THR A 172 5.82 33.80 -15.72
N PRO A 173 5.77 34.48 -16.88
CA PRO A 173 5.79 33.83 -18.19
C PRO A 173 6.98 32.86 -18.35
N PHE A 174 6.71 31.67 -18.89
CA PHE A 174 7.71 30.69 -19.30
C PHE A 174 7.50 30.35 -20.78
N MET A 175 8.55 30.41 -21.60
CA MET A 175 8.49 30.01 -23.00
C MET A 175 8.86 28.53 -23.12
N VAL A 176 7.94 27.72 -23.65
CA VAL A 176 8.14 26.31 -24.00
C VAL A 176 8.49 26.20 -25.48
#